data_AF-A0A7V4KEN3-F1
#
_entry.id   AF-A0A7V4KEN3-F1
#
_cell.length_a   1.000
_cell.length_b   1.000
_cell.length_c   1.000
_cell.angle_alpha   90.00
_cell.angle_beta   90.00
_cell.angle_gamma   90.00
#
_symmetry.space_group_name_H-M   'P 1'
#
loop_
_entity.id
_entity.type
_entity.pdbx_description
1 polymer ?
#
loop_
_entity_poly.entity_id
_entity_poly.type
_entity_poly.pdbx_seq_one_letter_code
_entity_poly.pdbx_strand_id
1 'polypeptide(L)'
;MQEQKGKVKAILYKAYRSGQELRRALEQNNAANKLPGIGYRLLNFARVGDKNTFADSIIRLYVSQSMKVPDILLSMLNDYEVDFETLAYAYISGLLGEDFSNKNAEEE
;
A
#
# COMPACT_ATOMS: atom_id res chain seq x y z
N MET A 1 -3.44 23.52 13.31
CA MET A 1 -4.39 23.06 12.25
C MET A 1 -3.71 22.78 10.90
N GLN A 2 -2.85 23.68 10.37
CA GLN A 2 -2.09 23.41 9.14
C GLN A 2 -1.02 22.31 9.31
N GLU A 3 -0.32 22.30 10.45
CA GLU A 3 0.73 21.32 10.77
C GLU A 3 0.20 19.88 10.85
N GLN A 4 -0.96 19.68 11.48
CA GLN A 4 -1.63 18.38 11.57
C GLN A 4 -2.08 17.85 10.21
N LYS A 5 -2.60 18.73 9.32
CA LYS A 5 -2.94 18.36 7.93
C LYS A 5 -1.72 17.93 7.13
N GLY A 6 -0.57 18.60 7.33
CA GLY A 6 0.69 18.22 6.71
C GLY A 6 1.18 16.83 7.13
N LYS A 7 1.07 16.53 8.43
CA LYS A 7 1.45 15.23 9.00
C LYS A 7 0.57 14.08 8.49
N VAL A 8 -0.75 14.25 8.51
CA VAL A 8 -1.71 13.27 7.95
C VAL A 8 -1.40 12.99 6.48
N LYS A 9 -1.21 14.04 5.67
CA LYS A 9 -0.85 13.89 4.25
C LYS A 9 0.44 13.09 4.10
N ALA A 10 1.48 13.39 4.88
CA ALA A 10 2.75 12.67 4.81
C ALA A 10 2.60 11.17 5.12
N ILE A 11 1.78 10.80 6.11
CA ILE A 11 1.52 9.40 6.46
C ILE A 11 0.78 8.69 5.31
N LEU A 12 -0.25 9.32 4.73
CA LEU A 12 -0.98 8.77 3.58
C LEU A 12 -0.07 8.53 2.37
N TYR A 13 0.82 9.47 2.06
CA TYR A 13 1.78 9.30 0.96
C TYR A 13 2.81 8.19 1.26
N LYS A 14 3.18 7.96 2.52
CA LYS A 14 4.02 6.81 2.88
C LYS A 14 3.29 5.49 2.63
N ALA A 15 2.01 5.39 2.99
CA ALA A 15 1.19 4.21 2.67
C ALA A 15 1.08 3.97 1.18
N TYR A 16 0.74 5.00 0.42
CA TYR A 16 0.67 4.93 -1.05
C TYR A 16 2.00 4.46 -1.67
N ARG A 17 3.12 5.07 -1.30
CA ARG A 17 4.44 4.67 -1.82
C ARG A 17 4.83 3.24 -1.45
N SER A 18 4.49 2.79 -0.24
CA SER A 18 4.72 1.39 0.17
C SER A 18 3.92 0.41 -0.69
N GLY A 19 2.72 0.79 -1.12
CA GLY A 19 1.93 0.03 -2.10
C GLY A 19 2.62 -0.05 -3.47
N GLN A 20 3.16 1.07 -3.98
CA GLN A 20 3.91 1.12 -5.23
C GLN A 20 5.21 0.30 -5.16
N GLU A 21 5.92 0.34 -4.04
CA GLU A 21 7.13 -0.46 -3.83
C GLU A 21 6.84 -1.96 -3.92
N LEU A 22 5.76 -2.43 -3.30
CA LEU A 22 5.35 -3.82 -3.42
C LEU A 22 4.95 -4.17 -4.86
N ARG A 23 4.25 -3.27 -5.56
CA ARG A 23 3.91 -3.47 -6.97
C ARG A 23 5.17 -3.65 -7.82
N ARG A 24 6.15 -2.75 -7.70
CA ARG A 24 7.42 -2.82 -8.45
C ARG A 24 8.17 -4.11 -8.18
N ALA A 25 8.21 -4.56 -6.94
CA ALA A 25 8.84 -5.84 -6.60
C ALA A 25 8.11 -7.03 -7.24
N LEU A 26 6.77 -7.02 -7.24
CA LEU A 26 5.98 -8.05 -7.94
C LEU A 26 6.22 -8.01 -9.45
N GLU A 27 6.34 -6.84 -10.06
CA GLU A 27 6.65 -6.69 -11.49
C GLU A 27 8.06 -7.22 -11.82
N GLN A 28 9.06 -6.81 -11.05
CA GLN A 28 10.45 -7.27 -11.20
C GLN A 28 10.60 -8.78 -11.04
N ASN A 29 9.79 -9.40 -10.18
CA ASN A 29 9.79 -10.84 -9.94
C ASN A 29 8.77 -11.62 -10.81
N ASN A 30 8.30 -11.05 -11.92
CA ASN A 30 7.34 -11.68 -12.85
C ASN A 30 6.03 -12.17 -12.20
N ALA A 31 5.57 -11.46 -11.18
CA ALA A 31 4.37 -11.76 -10.40
C ALA A 31 3.26 -10.69 -10.53
N ALA A 32 3.36 -9.80 -11.52
CA ALA A 32 2.38 -8.74 -11.79
C ALA A 32 0.96 -9.29 -12.03
N ASN A 33 0.84 -10.48 -12.62
CA ASN A 33 -0.43 -11.17 -12.82
C ASN A 33 -1.20 -11.46 -11.51
N LYS A 34 -0.54 -11.40 -10.35
CA LYS A 34 -1.16 -11.60 -9.04
C LYS A 34 -1.77 -10.31 -8.45
N LEU A 35 -1.46 -9.14 -9.00
CA LEU A 35 -1.89 -7.84 -8.47
C LEU A 35 -3.42 -7.73 -8.28
N PRO A 36 -4.28 -8.11 -9.25
CA PRO A 36 -5.73 -8.01 -9.06
C PRO A 36 -6.24 -8.86 -7.89
N GLY A 37 -5.73 -10.09 -7.76
CA GLY A 37 -6.12 -10.99 -6.68
C GLY A 37 -5.61 -10.55 -5.31
N ILE A 38 -4.40 -9.99 -5.24
CA ILE A 38 -3.88 -9.38 -4.01
C ILE A 38 -4.73 -8.16 -3.63
N GLY A 39 -4.98 -7.26 -4.58
CA GLY A 39 -5.79 -6.06 -4.37
C GLY A 39 -7.18 -6.38 -3.83
N TYR A 40 -7.87 -7.35 -4.44
CA TYR A 40 -9.20 -7.75 -4.00
C TYR A 40 -9.22 -8.32 -2.57
N ARG A 41 -8.22 -9.14 -2.21
CA ARG A 41 -8.09 -9.65 -0.84
C ARG A 41 -7.86 -8.54 0.17
N LEU A 42 -6.92 -7.63 -0.13
CA LEU A 42 -6.61 -6.50 0.75
C LEU A 42 -7.80 -5.54 0.89
N LEU A 43 -8.55 -5.27 -0.20
CA LEU A 43 -9.79 -4.49 -0.17
C LEU A 43 -10.84 -5.11 0.75
N ASN A 44 -10.97 -6.43 0.75
CA ASN A 44 -11.91 -7.12 1.61
C ASN A 44 -11.56 -6.95 3.08
N PHE A 45 -10.28 -7.12 3.46
CA PHE A 45 -9.83 -6.92 4.84
C PHE A 45 -9.99 -5.46 5.27
N ALA A 46 -9.64 -4.50 4.40
CA ALA A 46 -9.84 -3.08 4.67
C ALA A 46 -11.31 -2.75 4.93
N ARG A 47 -12.22 -3.25 4.08
CA ARG A 47 -13.67 -2.98 4.17
C ARG A 47 -14.31 -3.50 5.46
N VAL A 48 -13.81 -4.60 6.02
CA VAL A 48 -14.36 -5.19 7.26
C VAL A 48 -13.55 -4.80 8.50
N GLY A 49 -12.54 -3.92 8.36
CA GLY A 49 -11.69 -3.50 9.47
C GLY A 49 -10.76 -4.60 9.99
N ASP A 50 -10.50 -5.67 9.22
CA ASP A 50 -9.62 -6.78 9.64
C ASP A 50 -8.15 -6.43 9.41
N LYS A 51 -7.69 -5.54 10.30
CA LYS A 51 -6.37 -4.96 10.37
C LYS A 51 -5.26 -5.99 10.58
N ASN A 52 -5.51 -7.00 11.40
CA ASN A 52 -4.52 -8.05 11.67
C ASN A 52 -4.29 -8.89 10.42
N THR A 53 -5.37 -9.36 9.77
CA THR A 53 -5.24 -10.15 8.54
C THR A 53 -4.69 -9.32 7.38
N PHE A 54 -5.01 -8.02 7.32
CA PHE A 54 -4.39 -7.09 6.37
C PHE A 54 -2.87 -7.01 6.58
N ALA A 55 -2.42 -6.71 7.80
CA ALA A 55 -0.99 -6.58 8.11
C ALA A 55 -0.23 -7.90 7.87
N ASP A 56 -0.78 -9.03 8.30
CA ASP A 56 -0.25 -10.36 8.04
C ASP A 56 -0.08 -10.63 6.55
N SER A 57 -1.08 -10.25 5.74
CA SER A 57 -1.03 -10.42 4.29
C SER A 57 0.09 -9.59 3.68
N ILE A 58 0.26 -8.34 4.12
CA ILE A 58 1.37 -7.49 3.67
C ILE A 58 2.72 -8.08 4.07
N ILE A 59 2.90 -8.50 5.33
CA ILE A 59 4.16 -9.09 5.81
C ILE A 59 4.54 -10.32 4.97
N ARG A 60 3.59 -11.23 4.73
CA ARG A 60 3.82 -12.42 3.90
C ARG A 60 4.21 -12.06 2.46
N LEU A 61 3.59 -11.02 1.89
CA LEU A 61 3.94 -10.53 0.56
C LEU A 61 5.37 -10.01 0.54
N TYR A 62 5.76 -9.15 1.48
CA TYR A 62 7.13 -8.62 1.56
C TYR A 62 8.16 -9.73 1.76
N VAL A 63 7.91 -10.70 2.66
CA VAL A 63 8.77 -11.88 2.84
C VAL A 63 8.88 -12.68 1.55
N SER A 64 7.78 -12.94 0.84
CA SER A 64 7.79 -13.67 -0.43
C SER A 64 8.59 -12.97 -1.53
N GLN A 65 8.72 -11.65 -1.45
CA GLN A 65 9.49 -10.83 -2.38
C GLN A 65 10.90 -10.50 -1.85
N SER A 66 11.32 -11.10 -0.72
CA SER A 66 12.60 -10.81 -0.05
C SER A 66 12.81 -9.32 0.30
N MET A 67 11.73 -8.61 0.59
CA MET A 67 11.73 -7.19 0.93
C MET A 67 11.73 -6.95 2.44
N LYS A 68 12.26 -5.81 2.87
CA LYS A 68 12.09 -5.30 4.24
C LYS A 68 10.65 -4.84 4.44
N VAL A 69 9.99 -5.35 5.48
CA VAL A 69 8.63 -4.95 5.87
C VAL A 69 8.54 -3.43 6.10
N PRO A 70 7.52 -2.72 5.58
CA PRO A 70 7.47 -1.27 5.62
C PRO A 70 6.99 -0.78 7.00
N ASP A 71 7.56 0.33 7.47
CA ASP A 71 7.24 0.94 8.77
C ASP A 71 5.80 1.45 8.86
N ILE A 72 5.14 1.69 7.72
CA ILE A 72 3.74 2.12 7.65
C ILE A 72 2.78 1.13 8.34
N LEU A 73 3.14 -0.16 8.44
CA LEU A 73 2.35 -1.13 9.18
C LEU A 73 2.20 -0.74 10.65
N LEU A 74 3.19 -0.08 11.26
CA LEU A 74 3.06 0.41 12.63
C LEU A 74 1.98 1.49 12.75
N SER A 75 1.85 2.36 11.75
CA SER A 75 0.79 3.37 11.71
C SER A 75 -0.57 2.71 11.50
N MET A 76 -0.66 1.73 10.59
CA MET A 76 -1.86 0.93 10.39
C MET A 76 -2.23 0.12 11.62
N LEU A 77 -1.26 -0.25 12.47
CA LEU A 77 -1.44 -1.02 13.71
C LEU A 77 -1.91 -0.19 14.91
N ASN A 78 -1.72 1.14 14.89
CA ASN A 78 -1.96 1.98 16.06
C ASN A 78 -3.07 3.03 15.91
N ASP A 79 -3.55 3.29 14.69
CA ASP A 79 -4.68 4.18 14.34
C ASP A 79 -4.65 5.59 14.98
N TYR A 80 -3.49 6.07 15.44
CA TYR A 80 -3.41 7.30 16.23
C TYR A 80 -3.70 8.58 15.41
N GLU A 81 -3.18 8.65 14.19
CA GLU A 81 -3.22 9.89 13.38
C GLU A 81 -4.16 9.78 12.18
N VAL A 82 -4.30 8.57 11.66
CA VAL A 82 -5.10 8.22 10.49
C VAL A 82 -5.68 6.85 10.81
N ASP A 83 -6.98 6.69 10.56
CA ASP A 83 -7.66 5.42 10.72
C ASP A 83 -7.09 4.36 9.76
N PHE A 84 -7.22 3.09 10.18
CA PHE A 84 -6.72 1.95 9.45
C PHE A 84 -7.26 1.91 8.02
N GLU A 85 -8.56 2.13 7.82
CA GLU A 85 -9.24 2.04 6.53
C GLU A 85 -8.64 3.04 5.54
N THR A 86 -8.44 4.29 5.96
CA THR A 86 -7.85 5.32 5.11
C THR A 86 -6.39 4.98 4.73
N LEU A 87 -5.59 4.44 5.67
CA LEU A 87 -4.23 3.98 5.37
C LEU A 87 -4.22 2.76 4.44
N ALA A 88 -5.13 1.81 4.66
CA ALA A 88 -5.28 0.61 3.85
C ALA A 88 -5.69 0.98 2.42
N TYR A 89 -6.65 1.89 2.25
CA TYR A 89 -7.05 2.38 0.93
C TYR A 89 -5.92 3.14 0.25
N ALA A 90 -5.18 4.01 0.95
CA ALA A 90 -4.01 4.68 0.37
C ALA A 90 -2.96 3.68 -0.12
N TYR A 91 -2.67 2.64 0.67
CA TYR A 91 -1.77 1.56 0.29
C TYR A 91 -2.27 0.80 -0.95
N ILE A 92 -3.54 0.40 -0.96
CA ILE A 92 -4.15 -0.32 -2.09
C ILE A 92 -4.15 0.54 -3.36
N SER A 93 -4.42 1.85 -3.25
CA SER A 93 -4.34 2.77 -4.38
C SER A 93 -2.92 2.85 -4.96
N GLY A 94 -1.89 2.78 -4.13
CA GLY A 94 -0.51 2.69 -4.61
C GLY A 94 -0.17 1.34 -5.24
N LEU A 95 -0.71 0.26 -4.67
CA LEU A 95 -0.50 -1.09 -5.17
C LEU A 95 -1.15 -1.34 -6.52
N LEU A 96 -2.36 -0.81 -6.74
CA LEU A 96 -3.17 -1.03 -7.95
C LEU A 96 -3.08 0.12 -8.95
N GLY A 97 -2.60 1.29 -8.52
CA GLY A 97 -2.43 2.44 -9.38
C GLY A 97 -1.30 2.20 -10.37
N GLU A 98 -1.44 2.76 -11.57
CA GLU A 98 -0.36 2.83 -12.55
C GLU A 98 0.71 3.83 -12.08
N ASP A 99 1.98 3.50 -12.29
CA ASP A 99 3.07 4.43 -12.04
C ASP A 99 2.90 5.60 -13.02
N PHE A 100 2.57 6.78 -12.48
CA PHE A 100 2.40 8.02 -13.25
C PHE A 100 3.61 8.38 -14.12
N SER A 101 4.77 7.75 -13.90
CA SER A 101 5.99 7.94 -14.69
C SER A 101 5.96 7.31 -16.09
N ASN A 102 5.07 6.34 -16.38
CA ASN A 102 5.09 5.64 -17.66
C ASN A 102 4.09 6.16 -18.71
N LYS A 103 3.15 7.04 -18.35
CA LYS A 103 2.18 7.56 -19.33
C LYS A 103 2.73 8.68 -20.23
N ASN A 104 3.83 9.32 -19.84
CA ASN A 104 4.44 10.40 -20.64
C ASN A 104 5.49 9.89 -21.64
N ALA A 105 5.69 8.58 -21.77
CA ALA A 105 6.66 7.99 -22.71
C ALA A 105 6.00 7.28 -23.90
N GLU A 106 4.67 7.24 -23.97
CA GLU A 106 3.90 6.64 -25.07
C GLU A 106 3.10 7.69 -25.88
N GLU A 107 3.29 8.99 -25.57
CA GLU A 107 2.65 10.13 -26.27
C GLU A 107 3.65 11.11 -26.92
N GLU A 108 4.93 10.75 -27.09
CA GLU A 108 5.93 11.47 -27.92
C GLU A 108 6.46 10.57 -29.05
#